data_AF-A0A222PA86-F1
#
_entry.id   AF-A0A222PA86-F1
#
_cell.length_a   1.000
_cell.length_b   1.000
_cell.length_c   1.000
_cell.angle_alpha   90.00
_cell.angle_beta   90.00
_cell.angle_gamma   90.00
#
_symmetry.space_group_name_H-M   'P 1'
#
loop_
_entity.id
_entity.type
_entity.pdbx_description
1 polymer ?
#
loop_
_entity_poly.entity_id
_entity_poly.type
_entity_poly.pdbx_seq_one_letter_code
_entity_poly.pdbx_strand_id
1 'polypeptide(L)'
;MTKKEIKNIVSDEIQRQITDGVLVKNYDEGTIEFTDEQLEETLQEFAENGWDSEEQKVIKECFKNYSFEEEEEVSVPYKDCNGGIDWYDTGETRINYFEMKKVGGK
;
A
#
# COMPACT_ATOMS: atom_id res chain seq x y z
N MET A 1 7.45 8.57 -21.09
CA MET A 1 7.61 7.20 -20.54
C MET A 1 6.45 6.29 -20.99
N THR A 2 6.56 4.95 -20.96
CA THR A 2 5.39 4.09 -21.27
C THR A 2 4.46 3.95 -20.06
N LYS A 3 3.15 3.73 -20.28
CA LYS A 3 2.18 3.54 -19.18
C LYS A 3 2.59 2.43 -18.19
N LYS A 4 3.25 1.37 -18.68
CA LYS A 4 3.72 0.25 -17.85
C LYS A 4 4.86 0.68 -16.92
N GLU A 5 5.80 1.47 -17.42
CA GLU A 5 6.90 2.01 -16.62
C GLU A 5 6.38 2.98 -15.55
N ILE A 6 5.45 3.87 -15.91
CA ILE A 6 4.78 4.77 -14.95
C ILE A 6 4.09 3.96 -13.86
N LYS A 7 3.33 2.92 -14.22
CA LYS A 7 2.64 2.05 -13.26
C LYS A 7 3.62 1.41 -12.27
N ASN A 8 4.76 0.91 -12.74
CA ASN A 8 5.76 0.28 -11.87
C ASN A 8 6.35 1.31 -10.89
N ILE A 9 6.72 2.49 -11.37
CA ILE A 9 7.30 3.55 -10.53
C ILE A 9 6.28 4.02 -9.48
N VAL A 10 5.02 4.20 -9.86
CA VAL A 10 3.95 4.56 -8.92
C VAL A 10 3.70 3.44 -7.90
N SER A 11 3.77 2.17 -8.32
CA SER A 11 3.68 1.03 -7.41
C SER A 11 4.79 1.03 -6.37
N ASP A 12 6.04 1.24 -6.80
CA ASP A 12 7.20 1.27 -5.91
C ASP A 12 7.08 2.44 -4.91
N GLU A 13 6.62 3.60 -5.38
CA GLU A 13 6.40 4.78 -4.55
C GLU A 13 5.29 4.56 -3.51
N ILE A 14 4.17 3.93 -3.89
CA ILE A 14 3.10 3.59 -2.93
C ILE A 14 3.61 2.61 -1.87
N GLN A 15 4.37 1.59 -2.26
CA GLN A 15 4.94 0.63 -1.31
C GLN A 15 5.96 1.29 -0.36
N ARG A 16 6.74 2.25 -0.87
CA ARG A 16 7.61 3.10 -0.03
C ARG A 16 6.78 3.90 0.98
N GLN A 17 5.73 4.58 0.54
CA GLN A 17 4.87 5.37 1.42
C GLN A 17 4.13 4.52 2.47
N ILE A 18 3.75 3.27 2.15
CA ILE A 18 3.21 2.31 3.12
C ILE A 18 4.29 1.95 4.16
N THR A 19 5.52 1.68 3.72
CA THR A 19 6.64 1.33 4.60
C THR A 19 7.03 2.49 5.52
N ASP A 20 7.00 3.72 4.99
CA ASP A 20 7.29 4.96 5.72
C ASP A 20 6.14 5.37 6.67
N GLY A 21 5.00 4.67 6.62
CA GLY A 21 3.82 4.96 7.44
C GLY A 21 3.02 6.20 7.02
N VAL A 22 3.27 6.71 5.81
CA VAL A 22 2.52 7.81 5.19
C VAL A 22 1.14 7.32 4.77
N LEU A 23 1.10 6.19 4.06
CA LEU A 23 -0.15 5.52 3.69
C LEU A 23 -0.46 4.41 4.70
N VAL A 24 -1.70 4.34 5.17
CA VAL A 24 -2.11 3.41 6.22
C VAL A 24 -2.91 2.26 5.63
N LYS A 25 -2.50 1.03 5.92
CA LYS A 25 -3.27 -0.18 5.60
C LYS A 25 -4.35 -0.42 6.66
N ASN A 26 -5.60 -0.44 6.22
CA ASN A 26 -6.74 -0.89 6.99
C ASN A 26 -7.02 -2.36 6.65
N TYR A 27 -6.54 -3.26 7.52
CA TYR A 27 -6.66 -4.71 7.34
C TYR A 27 -8.09 -5.24 7.49
N ASP A 28 -8.95 -4.54 8.23
CA ASP A 28 -10.34 -4.91 8.40
C ASP A 28 -11.18 -4.59 7.16
N GLU A 29 -10.90 -3.47 6.51
CA GLU A 29 -11.60 -3.04 5.29
C GLU A 29 -10.91 -3.50 3.99
N GLY A 30 -9.67 -3.98 4.06
CA GLY A 30 -8.87 -4.33 2.87
C GLY A 30 -8.52 -3.10 2.03
N THR A 31 -8.17 -1.99 2.69
CA THR A 31 -7.90 -0.73 1.99
C THR A 31 -6.60 -0.05 2.40
N ILE A 32 -6.05 0.75 1.50
CA ILE A 32 -4.95 1.67 1.77
C ILE A 32 -5.56 3.07 1.78
N GLU A 33 -5.59 3.68 2.95
CA GLU A 33 -6.23 4.97 3.17
C GLU A 33 -5.29 6.10 2.72
N PHE A 34 -5.83 7.06 1.97
CA PHE A 34 -5.11 8.25 1.54
C PHE A 34 -5.99 9.51 1.55
N THR A 35 -5.38 10.69 1.74
CA THR A 35 -6.06 12.00 1.64
C THR A 35 -5.81 12.68 0.29
N ASP A 36 -6.59 13.71 -0.05
CA ASP A 36 -6.27 14.53 -1.23
C ASP A 36 -4.89 15.18 -1.12
N GLU A 37 -4.49 15.62 0.08
CA GLU A 37 -3.20 16.25 0.34
C GLU A 37 -2.04 15.29 0.02
N GLN A 38 -2.11 14.03 0.50
CA GLN A 38 -1.09 13.01 0.21
C GLN A 38 -0.99 12.70 -1.30
N LEU A 39 -2.13 12.67 -2.00
CA LEU A 39 -2.14 12.51 -3.45
C LEU A 39 -1.53 13.73 -4.16
N GLU A 40 -1.84 14.95 -3.71
CA GLU A 40 -1.29 16.18 -4.27
C GLU A 40 0.22 16.29 -4.04
N GLU A 41 0.70 15.96 -2.84
CA GLU A 41 2.12 15.88 -2.50
C GLU A 41 2.85 14.87 -3.40
N THR A 42 2.29 13.66 -3.55
CA THR A 42 2.86 12.64 -4.46
C THR A 42 2.96 13.16 -5.90
N LEU A 43 1.90 13.79 -6.43
CA LEU A 43 1.91 14.36 -7.78
C LEU A 43 2.93 15.50 -7.92
N GLN A 44 3.06 16.34 -6.89
CA GLN A 44 4.06 17.41 -6.84
C GLN A 44 5.48 16.83 -6.86
N GLU A 45 5.79 15.81 -6.07
CA GLU A 45 7.11 15.15 -6.08
C GLU A 45 7.44 14.62 -7.49
N PHE A 46 6.50 13.99 -8.17
CA PHE A 46 6.71 13.56 -9.56
C PHE A 46 6.95 14.76 -10.50
N ALA A 47 6.21 15.86 -10.33
CA ALA A 47 6.38 17.04 -11.16
C ALA A 47 7.75 17.71 -10.95
N GLU A 48 8.24 17.77 -9.70
CA GLU A 48 9.56 18.27 -9.34
C GLU A 48 10.68 17.39 -9.91
N ASN A 49 10.43 16.09 -10.07
CA ASN A 49 11.31 15.15 -10.76
C ASN A 49 11.25 15.23 -12.30
N GLY A 50 10.53 16.20 -12.85
CA GLY A 50 10.50 16.50 -14.30
C GLY A 50 9.43 15.76 -15.10
N TRP A 51 8.43 15.17 -14.44
CA TRP A 51 7.35 14.44 -15.11
C TRP A 51 6.29 15.40 -15.64
N ASP A 52 5.93 15.22 -16.91
CA ASP A 52 5.06 16.16 -17.60
C ASP A 52 3.56 15.99 -17.28
N SER A 53 2.74 16.96 -17.68
CA SER A 53 1.30 16.97 -17.37
C SER A 53 0.49 15.78 -17.95
N GLU A 54 0.95 15.13 -19.03
CA GLU A 54 0.31 13.91 -19.54
C GLU A 54 0.68 12.72 -18.67
N GLU A 55 1.95 12.62 -18.26
CA GLU A 55 2.43 11.61 -17.32
C GLU A 55 1.75 11.75 -15.94
N GLN A 56 1.55 12.98 -15.46
CA GLN A 56 0.83 13.28 -14.21
C GLN A 56 -0.60 12.72 -14.19
N LYS A 57 -1.31 12.75 -15.33
CA LYS A 57 -2.65 12.16 -15.43
C LYS A 57 -2.60 10.65 -15.27
N VAL A 58 -1.60 10.01 -15.88
CA VAL A 58 -1.38 8.56 -15.77
C VAL A 58 -0.97 8.20 -14.35
N ILE A 59 -0.08 8.96 -13.72
CA ILE A 59 0.31 8.78 -12.31
C ILE A 59 -0.91 8.81 -11.41
N LYS A 60 -1.75 9.84 -11.53
CA LYS A 60 -2.97 9.99 -10.73
C LYS A 60 -3.94 8.82 -10.91
N GLU A 61 -4.08 8.32 -12.15
CA GLU A 61 -4.92 7.16 -12.44
C GLU A 61 -4.31 5.87 -11.86
N CYS A 62 -3.00 5.67 -12.00
CA CYS A 62 -2.29 4.53 -11.43
C CYS A 62 -2.38 4.51 -9.90
N PHE A 63 -2.22 5.67 -9.26
CA PHE A 63 -2.32 5.80 -7.81
C PHE A 63 -3.72 5.44 -7.33
N LYS A 64 -4.76 6.03 -7.90
CA LYS A 64 -6.15 5.79 -7.45
C LYS A 64 -6.65 4.37 -7.67
N ASN A 65 -6.15 3.71 -8.71
CA ASN A 65 -6.54 2.33 -9.05
C ASN A 65 -5.48 1.31 -8.60
N TYR A 66 -4.58 1.70 -7.69
CA TYR A 66 -3.60 0.79 -7.15
C TYR A 66 -4.30 -0.25 -6.27
N SER A 67 -3.89 -1.50 -6.46
CA SER A 67 -4.27 -2.62 -5.61
C SER A 67 -3.17 -3.67 -5.61
N PHE A 68 -3.07 -4.41 -4.52
CA PHE A 68 -2.14 -5.52 -4.40
C PHE A 68 -2.64 -6.61 -3.45
N GLU A 69 -2.08 -7.80 -3.62
CA GLU A 69 -2.28 -8.96 -2.75
C GLU A 69 -1.07 -9.07 -1.80
N GLU A 70 -1.34 -9.23 -0.51
CA GLU A 70 -0.34 -9.47 0.52
C GLU A 70 -0.60 -10.85 1.14
N GLU A 71 0.39 -11.73 1.06
CA GLU A 71 0.36 -13.04 1.71
C GLU A 71 0.96 -12.94 3.11
N GLU A 72 0.23 -13.39 4.12
CA GLU A 72 0.66 -13.38 5.53
C GLU A 72 0.58 -14.80 6.10
N GLU A 73 1.67 -15.28 6.68
CA GLU A 73 1.72 -16.58 7.36
C GLU A 73 0.94 -16.53 8.67
N VAL A 74 0.04 -17.49 8.86
CA VAL A 74 -0.78 -17.57 10.06
C VAL A 74 0.00 -18.29 11.15
N SER A 75 0.27 -17.58 12.25
CA SER A 75 0.84 -18.17 13.46
C SER A 75 -0.14 -18.06 14.62
N VAL A 76 -0.20 -19.11 15.44
CA VAL A 76 -1.05 -19.16 16.63
C VAL A 76 -0.20 -19.25 17.89
N PRO A 77 -0.55 -18.52 18.96
CA PRO A 77 0.19 -18.57 20.20
C PRO A 77 -0.14 -19.85 20.97
N TYR A 78 0.86 -20.50 21.54
CA TYR A 78 0.70 -21.65 22.43
C TYR A 78 1.54 -21.48 23.69
N LYS A 79 1.12 -22.13 24.78
CA LYS A 79 1.83 -22.08 26.05
C LYS A 79 2.89 -23.18 26.09
N ASP A 80 4.14 -22.81 26.28
CA ASP A 80 5.23 -23.78 26.40
C ASP A 80 5.26 -24.48 27.78
N CYS A 81 6.09 -25.50 27.92
CA CYS A 81 6.23 -26.29 29.15
C CYS A 81 6.83 -25.51 30.35
N ASN A 82 7.45 -24.37 30.09
CA ASN A 82 8.00 -23.46 31.10
C ASN A 82 7.03 -22.31 31.43
N GLY A 83 5.85 -22.26 30.79
CA GLY A 83 4.83 -21.24 30.99
C GLY A 83 5.00 -19.98 30.16
N GLY A 84 5.94 -19.95 29.21
CA GLY A 84 6.07 -18.91 28.20
C GLY A 84 5.02 -19.02 27.10
N ILE A 85 4.89 -17.95 26.29
CA ILE A 85 4.12 -17.96 25.05
C ILE A 85 5.12 -18.14 23.91
N ASP A 86 4.89 -19.15 23.09
CA ASP A 86 5.61 -19.37 21.84
C ASP A 86 4.61 -19.39 20.67
N TRP A 87 5.10 -19.26 19.43
CA TRP A 87 4.26 -19.18 18.24
C TRP A 87 4.46 -20.42 17.37
N TYR A 88 3.34 -21.04 16.98
CA TYR A 88 3.33 -22.16 16.04
C TYR A 88 2.81 -21.66 14.69
N ASP A 89 3.66 -21.77 13.67
CA ASP A 89 3.26 -21.57 12.27
C ASP A 89 2.32 -22.70 11.85
N THR A 90 1.10 -22.36 11.44
CA THR A 90 0.10 -23.36 11.07
C THR A 90 0.33 -23.94 9.68
N GLY A 91 1.24 -23.36 8.89
CA GLY A 91 1.40 -23.64 7.46
C GLY A 91 0.24 -23.12 6.62
N GLU A 92 -0.64 -22.30 7.20
CA GLU A 92 -1.72 -21.61 6.48
C GLU A 92 -1.26 -20.20 6.08
N THR A 93 -1.59 -19.82 4.84
CA THR A 93 -1.32 -18.48 4.32
C THR A 93 -2.64 -17.73 4.17
N ARG A 94 -2.74 -16.56 4.77
CA ARG A 94 -3.86 -15.64 4.57
C ARG A 94 -3.52 -14.70 3.43
N ILE A 95 -4.42 -14.62 2.44
CA ILE A 95 -4.31 -13.65 1.34
C ILE A 95 -5.14 -12.42 1.70
N ASN A 96 -4.48 -11.28 1.90
CA ASN A 96 -5.12 -10.00 2.10
C ASN A 96 -5.13 -9.22 0.78
N TYR A 97 -6.28 -8.62 0.46
CA TYR A 97 -6.46 -7.79 -0.72
C TYR A 97 -6.55 -6.34 -0.28
N PHE A 98 -5.75 -5.47 -0.90
CA PHE A 98 -5.74 -4.05 -0.61
C PHE A 98 -6.05 -3.22 -1.86
N GLU A 99 -6.96 -2.26 -1.72
CA GLU A 99 -7.23 -1.23 -2.72
C GLU A 99 -7.16 0.18 -2.13
N MET A 100 -6.88 1.17 -2.97
CA MET A 100 -6.79 2.56 -2.50
C MET A 100 -8.16 3.14 -2.16
N LYS A 101 -8.30 3.70 -0.96
CA LYS A 101 -9.52 4.36 -0.49
C LYS A 101 -9.22 5.78 -0.04
N LYS A 102 -9.89 6.74 -0.67
CA LYS A 102 -9.81 8.14 -0.25
C LYS A 102 -10.54 8.31 1.08
N VAL A 103 -9.88 8.93 2.05
CA VAL A 103 -10.43 9.32 3.35
C VAL A 103 -10.33 10.83 3.56
N GLY A 104 -11.22 11.40 4.38
CA GLY A 104 -11.12 12.81 4.80
C GLY A 104 -11.70 13.87 3.85
N GLY A 105 -12.72 13.56 3.06
CA GLY A 105 -13.51 14.58 2.34
C GLY A 105 -14.64 15.13 3.22
N LYS A 106 -14.59 16.42 3.57
CA LYS A 106 -15.77 17.19 4.00
C LYS A 106 -16.44 17.83 2.79
#